data_AF-A0A925IJG4-F1
#
_entry.id   AF-A0A925IJG4-F1
#
_cell.length_a   1.000
_cell.length_b   1.000
_cell.length_c   1.000
_cell.angle_alpha   90.00
_cell.angle_beta   90.00
_cell.angle_gamma   90.00
#
_symmetry.space_group_name_H-M   'P 1'
#
loop_
_entity.id
_entity.type
_entity.pdbx_description
1 polymer ?
#
loop_
_entity_poly.entity_id
_entity_poly.type
_entity_poly.pdbx_seq_one_letter_code
_entity_poly.pdbx_strand_id
1 'polypeptide(L)'
;MTSKSTKPKTSAAPKAKNKKKESIDASQVTIIVAVLGLLGVIVGGVFTYWSVQTQVYAPIQATQTSQAFNLTQTAFILNANPPSITTNTPEIPTVLSPTETVITPPQPSINFLVPTVSDLNLVPTIYIGYLDIKTPETRSYTVKVSRRLTYLWTYLWCAKFSGTLDENISKMKFSFFVDDISIPESNFLVFKDPSAENWYCQKWTTMLSGWGSQPPTLSVIYEIPTPISDGVTTFPIGIYGHEIIVTYID
;
A
#
# COMPACT_ATOMS: atom_id res chain seq x y z
N MET A 1 43.91 -3.89 27.10
CA MET A 1 44.57 -5.16 26.74
C MET A 1 43.90 -6.28 27.53
N THR A 2 42.95 -6.99 26.93
CA THR A 2 42.24 -8.11 27.58
C THR A 2 42.22 -9.29 26.63
N SER A 3 43.07 -10.27 26.94
CA SER A 3 43.27 -11.53 26.26
C SER A 3 42.03 -12.42 26.40
N LYS A 4 41.45 -12.88 25.28
CA LYS A 4 40.42 -13.92 25.27
C LYS A 4 41.01 -15.23 24.77
N SER A 5 41.01 -16.20 25.70
CA SER A 5 41.44 -17.58 25.56
C SER A 5 40.48 -18.38 24.68
N THR A 6 41.02 -19.06 23.67
CA THR A 6 40.32 -19.92 22.72
C THR A 6 40.19 -21.33 23.28
N LYS A 7 38.96 -21.85 23.43
CA LYS A 7 38.70 -23.26 23.80
C LYS A 7 38.72 -24.18 22.56
N PRO A 8 39.29 -25.39 22.65
CA PRO A 8 39.35 -26.33 21.53
C PRO A 8 38.05 -27.14 21.37
N LYS A 9 37.67 -27.34 20.11
CA LYS A 9 36.49 -28.07 19.64
C LYS A 9 36.82 -29.58 19.61
N THR A 10 36.20 -30.36 20.49
CA THR A 10 36.35 -31.82 20.53
C THR A 10 35.44 -32.45 19.49
N SER A 11 36.03 -33.08 18.47
CA SER A 11 35.34 -33.83 17.42
C SER A 11 35.07 -35.26 17.91
N ALA A 12 33.81 -35.63 18.08
CA ALA A 12 33.41 -36.99 18.40
C ALA A 12 33.13 -37.76 17.10
N ALA A 13 33.87 -38.85 16.88
CA ALA A 13 33.70 -39.75 15.74
C ALA A 13 32.36 -40.52 15.81
N PRO A 14 31.68 -40.75 14.68
CA PRO A 14 30.42 -41.50 14.66
C PRO A 14 30.66 -43.01 14.82
N LYS A 15 30.03 -43.62 15.82
CA LYS A 15 29.99 -45.07 16.00
C LYS A 15 29.12 -45.72 14.92
N ALA A 16 29.74 -46.56 14.09
CA ALA A 16 29.05 -47.42 13.12
C ALA A 16 28.17 -48.45 13.84
N LYS A 17 26.85 -48.36 13.65
CA LYS A 17 25.89 -49.36 14.12
C LYS A 17 25.74 -50.45 13.06
N ASN A 18 26.07 -51.69 13.43
CA ASN A 18 25.81 -52.88 12.63
C ASN A 18 24.30 -53.03 12.40
N LYS A 19 23.87 -52.90 11.14
CA LYS A 19 22.48 -53.16 10.72
C LYS A 19 22.27 -54.66 10.59
N LYS A 20 21.47 -55.21 11.51
CA LYS A 20 20.90 -56.55 11.43
C LYS A 20 19.95 -56.58 10.21
N LYS A 21 20.24 -57.42 9.21
CA LYS A 21 19.33 -57.65 8.07
C LYS A 21 18.16 -58.50 8.57
N GLU A 22 17.04 -57.87 8.84
CA GLU A 22 15.75 -58.56 8.96
C GLU A 22 15.27 -58.91 7.55
N SER A 23 14.95 -60.20 7.34
CA SER A 23 14.31 -60.68 6.13
C SER A 23 12.86 -60.21 6.13
N ILE A 24 12.50 -59.35 5.19
CA ILE A 24 11.14 -58.88 5.00
C ILE A 24 10.33 -60.04 4.43
N ASP A 25 9.39 -60.54 5.21
CA ASP A 25 8.45 -61.59 4.82
C ASP A 25 7.53 -61.08 3.71
N ALA A 26 7.20 -61.93 2.73
CA ALA A 26 6.45 -61.57 1.52
C ALA A 26 5.08 -60.95 1.85
N SER A 27 4.50 -61.31 2.99
CA SER A 27 3.26 -60.72 3.53
C SER A 27 3.39 -59.22 3.84
N GLN A 28 4.54 -58.75 4.33
CA GLN A 28 4.76 -57.33 4.64
C GLN A 28 4.88 -56.48 3.37
N VAL A 29 5.40 -57.05 2.28
CA VAL A 29 5.55 -56.34 1.01
C VAL A 29 4.18 -55.99 0.41
N THR A 30 3.20 -56.89 0.49
CA THR A 30 1.85 -56.66 -0.05
C THR A 30 1.11 -55.54 0.69
N ILE A 31 1.27 -55.44 2.01
CA ILE A 31 0.65 -54.38 2.82
C ILE A 31 1.27 -53.02 2.49
N ILE A 32 2.59 -52.94 2.33
CA ILE A 32 3.28 -51.70 1.97
C ILE A 32 2.83 -51.19 0.60
N VAL A 33 2.67 -52.08 -0.39
CA VAL A 33 2.22 -51.70 -1.74
C VAL A 33 0.76 -51.20 -1.73
N ALA A 34 -0.13 -51.82 -0.94
CA ALA A 34 -1.52 -51.38 -0.82
C ALA A 34 -1.63 -49.99 -0.14
N VAL A 35 -0.84 -49.73 0.91
CA VAL A 35 -0.84 -48.44 1.61
C VAL A 35 -0.27 -47.32 0.73
N LEU A 36 0.79 -47.60 -0.06
CA LEU A 36 1.34 -46.63 -1.00
C LEU A 36 0.37 -46.31 -2.16
N GLY A 37 -0.38 -47.30 -2.64
CA GLY A 37 -1.41 -47.10 -3.66
C GLY A 37 -2.55 -46.19 -3.20
N LEU A 38 -3.02 -46.35 -1.96
CA LEU A 38 -4.11 -45.54 -1.39
C LEU A 38 -3.68 -44.10 -1.07
N LEU A 39 -2.43 -43.91 -0.63
CA LEU A 39 -1.85 -42.57 -0.45
C LEU A 39 -1.70 -41.82 -1.79
N GLY A 40 -1.36 -42.52 -2.88
CA GLY A 40 -1.24 -41.90 -4.21
C GLY A 40 -2.54 -41.27 -4.72
N VAL A 41 -3.69 -41.92 -4.47
CA VAL A 41 -5.01 -41.41 -4.91
C VAL A 41 -5.44 -40.19 -4.09
N ILE A 42 -5.17 -40.18 -2.78
CA ILE A 42 -5.49 -39.04 -1.91
C ILE A 42 -4.61 -37.83 -2.27
N VAL A 43 -3.31 -38.05 -2.52
CA VAL A 43 -2.40 -36.96 -2.92
C VAL A 43 -2.76 -36.41 -4.30
N GLY A 44 -3.13 -37.26 -5.26
CA GLY A 44 -3.58 -36.83 -6.59
C GLY A 44 -4.86 -36.00 -6.58
N GLY A 45 -5.86 -36.40 -5.79
CA GLY A 45 -7.13 -35.68 -5.65
C GLY A 45 -6.98 -34.30 -4.97
N VAL A 46 -6.12 -34.21 -3.94
CA VAL A 46 -5.81 -32.94 -3.27
C VAL A 46 -5.09 -31.99 -4.24
N PHE A 47 -4.18 -32.49 -5.08
CA PHE A 47 -3.47 -31.66 -6.06
C PHE A 47 -4.42 -31.05 -7.10
N THR A 48 -5.39 -31.81 -7.60
CA THR A 48 -6.37 -31.29 -8.57
C THR A 48 -7.38 -30.32 -7.95
N TYR A 49 -7.75 -30.50 -6.67
CA TYR A 49 -8.65 -29.57 -5.99
C TYR A 49 -7.98 -28.21 -5.69
N TRP A 50 -6.67 -28.22 -5.38
CA TRP A 50 -5.90 -27.00 -5.21
C TRP A 50 -5.59 -26.27 -6.52
N SER A 51 -5.39 -27.00 -7.64
CA SER A 51 -5.06 -26.35 -8.93
C SER A 51 -6.20 -25.56 -9.56
N VAL A 52 -7.47 -25.83 -9.19
CA VAL A 52 -8.63 -25.12 -9.73
C VAL A 52 -8.89 -23.78 -8.99
N GLN A 53 -8.41 -23.62 -7.75
CA GLN A 53 -8.53 -22.34 -7.04
C GLN A 53 -7.36 -21.36 -7.26
N THR A 54 -6.28 -21.78 -7.92
CA THR A 54 -5.11 -20.91 -8.15
C THR A 54 -5.18 -20.06 -9.41
N GLN A 55 -6.26 -20.13 -10.19
CA GLN A 55 -6.47 -19.22 -11.30
C GLN A 55 -7.35 -18.05 -10.85
N VAL A 56 -6.97 -16.83 -11.25
CA VAL A 56 -7.69 -15.55 -11.04
C VAL A 56 -7.33 -14.73 -9.78
N TYR A 57 -6.05 -14.58 -9.44
CA TYR A 57 -5.59 -13.35 -8.74
C TYR A 57 -4.15 -13.00 -9.18
N ALA A 58 -3.95 -12.77 -10.47
CA ALA A 58 -2.75 -12.05 -10.89
C ALA A 58 -2.93 -10.57 -10.50
N PRO A 59 -2.07 -9.99 -9.65
CA PRO A 59 -2.16 -8.57 -9.34
C PRO A 59 -2.01 -7.76 -10.63
N ILE A 60 -2.91 -6.79 -10.84
CA ILE A 60 -2.82 -5.87 -11.96
C ILE A 60 -1.53 -5.06 -11.76
N GLN A 61 -0.52 -5.30 -12.60
CA GLN A 61 0.73 -4.57 -12.51
C GLN A 61 0.57 -3.16 -13.09
N ALA A 62 0.86 -2.16 -12.28
CA ALA A 62 0.97 -0.78 -12.76
C ALA A 62 2.23 -0.61 -13.61
N THR A 63 2.12 0.13 -14.70
CA THR A 63 3.29 0.62 -15.45
C THR A 63 3.64 2.01 -14.94
N GLN A 64 4.89 2.20 -14.54
CA GLN A 64 5.40 3.50 -14.12
C GLN A 64 5.65 4.38 -15.35
N THR A 65 5.10 5.59 -15.34
CA THR A 65 5.46 6.62 -16.34
C THR A 65 5.99 7.83 -15.58
N SER A 66 7.29 8.08 -15.64
CA SER A 66 7.86 9.28 -15.04
C SER A 66 7.52 10.50 -15.90
N GLN A 67 6.52 11.28 -15.49
CA GLN A 67 6.32 12.64 -15.98
C GLN A 67 6.64 13.60 -14.84
N ALA A 68 7.58 14.52 -15.07
CA ALA A 68 7.89 15.56 -14.10
C ALA A 68 6.73 16.55 -14.07
N PHE A 69 5.91 16.51 -13.01
CA PHE A 69 4.83 17.45 -12.82
C PHE A 69 5.38 18.73 -12.17
N ASN A 70 5.38 19.84 -12.90
CA ASN A 70 5.68 21.15 -12.34
C ASN A 70 4.46 21.67 -11.57
N LEU A 71 4.32 21.27 -10.30
CA LEU A 71 3.41 21.95 -9.39
C LEU A 71 3.95 23.38 -9.20
N THR A 72 3.23 24.35 -9.74
CA THR A 72 3.50 25.76 -9.47
C THR A 72 3.12 26.01 -8.01
N GLN A 73 4.10 26.01 -7.12
CA GLN A 73 3.90 26.42 -5.73
C GLN A 73 3.38 27.85 -5.73
N THR A 74 2.09 28.02 -5.45
CA THR A 74 1.54 29.33 -5.10
C THR A 74 2.06 29.66 -3.69
N ALA A 75 3.24 30.27 -3.62
CA ALA A 75 3.78 30.79 -2.39
C ALA A 75 2.86 31.92 -1.89
N PHE A 76 2.12 31.66 -0.81
CA PHE A 76 1.44 32.71 -0.06
C PHE A 76 2.50 33.57 0.63
N ILE A 77 2.86 34.69 0.02
CA ILE A 77 3.67 35.72 0.68
C ILE A 77 2.77 36.43 1.70
N LEU A 78 2.89 36.06 2.97
CA LEU A 78 2.39 36.86 4.09
C LEU A 78 3.28 38.12 4.22
N ASN A 79 2.89 39.18 3.53
CA ASN A 79 3.51 40.50 3.66
C ASN A 79 2.98 41.20 4.92
N ALA A 80 3.67 41.04 6.05
CA ALA A 80 3.35 41.75 7.29
C ALA A 80 4.04 43.13 7.30
N ASN A 81 3.31 44.16 6.86
CA ASN A 81 3.67 45.56 7.11
C ASN A 81 2.50 46.24 7.83
N PRO A 82 2.69 46.83 9.03
CA PRO A 82 1.65 47.60 9.69
C PRO A 82 1.77 49.10 9.34
N PRO A 83 0.75 49.73 8.75
CA PRO A 83 0.58 51.16 8.85
C PRO A 83 -0.51 51.48 9.87
N SER A 84 -0.12 52.11 10.97
CA SER A 84 -0.99 53.03 11.68
C SER A 84 -1.31 54.19 10.75
N ILE A 85 -2.57 54.63 10.63
CA ILE A 85 -3.02 56.04 10.53
C ILE A 85 -4.52 56.13 10.21
N THR A 86 -5.13 57.07 10.93
CA THR A 86 -6.49 57.65 10.99
C THR A 86 -7.57 57.32 9.95
N THR A 87 -8.68 56.90 10.54
CA THR A 87 -10.09 57.03 10.19
C THR A 87 -10.46 58.36 9.52
N ASN A 88 -10.70 58.31 8.21
CA ASN A 88 -11.70 59.12 7.54
C ASN A 88 -12.50 58.17 6.68
N THR A 89 -13.82 58.14 6.86
CA THR A 89 -14.75 57.22 6.19
C THR A 89 -15.30 57.90 4.94
N PRO A 90 -14.76 57.64 3.74
CA PRO A 90 -15.45 57.97 2.50
C PRO A 90 -16.61 57.00 2.28
N GLU A 91 -17.77 57.52 1.92
CA GLU A 91 -18.93 56.74 1.51
C GLU A 91 -18.55 55.87 0.30
N ILE A 92 -18.51 54.55 0.51
CA ILE A 92 -18.18 53.57 -0.52
C ILE A 92 -19.40 53.42 -1.43
N PRO A 93 -19.27 53.64 -2.75
CA PRO A 93 -20.34 53.35 -3.69
C PRO A 93 -20.65 51.85 -3.68
N THR A 94 -21.93 51.52 -3.53
CA THR A 94 -22.46 50.15 -3.59
C THR A 94 -22.16 49.52 -4.95
N VAL A 95 -21.02 48.85 -5.06
CA VAL A 95 -20.71 48.01 -6.22
C VAL A 95 -21.59 46.76 -6.12
N LEU A 96 -22.49 46.60 -7.09
CA LEU A 96 -23.28 45.38 -7.24
C LEU A 96 -22.31 44.22 -7.47
N SER A 97 -22.11 43.42 -6.43
CA SER A 97 -21.29 42.21 -6.53
C SER A 97 -21.96 41.28 -7.54
N PRO A 98 -21.24 40.83 -8.60
CA PRO A 98 -21.80 39.87 -9.53
C PRO A 98 -22.22 38.64 -8.73
N THR A 99 -23.47 38.21 -8.92
CA THR A 99 -23.96 36.94 -8.38
C THR A 99 -23.15 35.85 -9.06
N GLU A 100 -22.09 35.38 -8.38
CA GLU A 100 -21.37 34.20 -8.82
C GLU A 100 -22.36 33.05 -8.83
N THR A 101 -22.68 32.57 -10.03
CA THR A 101 -23.37 31.30 -10.20
C THR A 101 -22.49 30.25 -9.53
N VAL A 102 -22.90 29.78 -8.35
CA VAL A 102 -22.22 28.70 -7.63
C VAL A 102 -22.34 27.45 -8.48
N ILE A 103 -21.34 27.22 -9.34
CA ILE A 103 -21.21 25.97 -10.07
C ILE A 103 -20.92 24.92 -9.00
N THR A 104 -21.91 24.06 -8.72
CA THR A 104 -21.70 22.95 -7.80
C THR A 104 -20.56 22.11 -8.36
N PRO A 105 -19.47 21.89 -7.61
CA PRO A 105 -18.35 21.11 -8.10
C PRO A 105 -18.88 19.72 -8.49
N PRO A 106 -18.42 19.17 -9.62
CA PRO A 106 -18.86 17.86 -10.09
C PRO A 106 -18.63 16.84 -8.97
N GLN A 107 -19.69 16.18 -8.52
CA GLN A 107 -19.60 15.13 -7.50
C GLN A 107 -18.80 13.96 -8.10
N PRO A 108 -17.87 13.32 -7.35
CA PRO A 108 -17.09 12.23 -7.90
C PRO A 108 -18.02 11.09 -8.28
N SER A 109 -17.81 10.51 -9.45
CA SER A 109 -18.66 9.45 -9.99
C SER A 109 -18.41 8.09 -9.34
N ILE A 110 -17.67 8.03 -8.22
CA ILE A 110 -17.21 6.81 -7.57
C ILE A 110 -17.73 6.76 -6.14
N ASN A 111 -18.15 5.56 -5.73
CA ASN A 111 -18.59 5.29 -4.38
C ASN A 111 -17.41 4.79 -3.53
N PHE A 112 -17.31 5.33 -2.32
CA PHE A 112 -16.32 4.96 -1.32
C PHE A 112 -16.99 4.18 -0.19
N LEU A 113 -16.43 3.04 0.17
CA LEU A 113 -16.87 2.24 1.32
C LEU A 113 -15.68 1.88 2.19
N VAL A 114 -15.88 1.92 3.51
CA VAL A 114 -14.88 1.40 4.46
C VAL A 114 -14.91 -0.13 4.36
N PRO A 115 -13.79 -0.79 4.00
CA PRO A 115 -13.75 -2.24 3.91
C PRO A 115 -13.83 -2.89 5.29
N THR A 116 -14.41 -4.09 5.33
CA THR A 116 -14.29 -5.00 6.45
C THR A 116 -12.99 -5.81 6.35
N VAL A 117 -12.60 -6.49 7.43
CA VAL A 117 -11.46 -7.42 7.43
C VAL A 117 -11.67 -8.57 6.44
N SER A 118 -12.92 -8.98 6.20
CA SER A 118 -13.23 -10.01 5.20
C SER A 118 -12.96 -9.52 3.78
N ASP A 119 -13.27 -8.25 3.49
CA ASP A 119 -13.09 -7.66 2.16
C ASP A 119 -11.62 -7.64 1.74
N LEU A 120 -10.71 -7.46 2.70
CA LEU A 120 -9.25 -7.46 2.45
C LEU A 120 -8.74 -8.74 1.76
N ASN A 121 -9.48 -9.85 1.88
CA ASN A 121 -9.11 -11.14 1.28
C ASN A 121 -9.91 -11.48 0.02
N LEU A 122 -11.05 -10.83 -0.20
CA LEU A 122 -12.01 -11.18 -1.26
C LEU A 122 -12.00 -10.18 -2.42
N VAL A 123 -11.72 -8.91 -2.13
CA VAL A 123 -11.79 -7.82 -3.09
C VAL A 123 -10.41 -7.62 -3.73
N PRO A 124 -10.30 -7.57 -5.06
CA PRO A 124 -9.02 -7.32 -5.73
C PRO A 124 -8.48 -5.93 -5.36
N THR A 125 -7.16 -5.81 -5.21
CA THR A 125 -6.51 -4.54 -4.84
C THR A 125 -5.87 -3.88 -6.07
N ILE A 126 -6.07 -2.57 -6.23
CA ILE A 126 -5.28 -1.73 -7.13
C ILE A 126 -3.86 -1.65 -6.55
N TYR A 127 -2.94 -2.38 -7.17
CA TYR A 127 -1.56 -2.51 -6.71
C TYR A 127 -0.60 -1.74 -7.61
N ILE A 128 -0.04 -0.64 -7.10
CA ILE A 128 0.97 0.17 -7.82
C ILE A 128 2.41 -0.26 -7.54
N GLY A 129 2.61 -1.34 -6.78
CA GLY A 129 3.93 -1.73 -6.28
C GLY A 129 4.33 -0.95 -5.03
N TYR A 130 5.38 -1.44 -4.36
CA TYR A 130 6.09 -0.67 -3.34
C TYR A 130 7.21 0.09 -4.03
N LEU A 131 7.08 1.42 -4.12
CA LEU A 131 8.10 2.27 -4.73
C LEU A 131 8.31 3.52 -3.89
N ASP A 132 9.41 3.53 -3.14
CA ASP A 132 9.79 4.70 -2.35
C ASP A 132 10.14 5.88 -3.26
N ILE A 133 9.44 6.99 -3.03
CA ILE A 133 9.80 8.29 -3.57
C ILE A 133 10.81 8.92 -2.60
N LYS A 134 12.10 8.89 -2.96
CA LYS A 134 13.21 9.27 -2.05
C LYS A 134 13.45 10.78 -1.96
N THR A 135 12.88 11.55 -2.87
CA THR A 135 13.00 13.01 -2.94
C THR A 135 11.62 13.61 -3.20
N PRO A 136 11.31 14.84 -2.77
CA PRO A 136 9.97 15.40 -2.92
C PRO A 136 9.62 15.55 -4.40
N GLU A 137 8.68 14.72 -4.87
CA GLU A 137 8.15 14.73 -6.24
C GLU A 137 6.79 14.02 -6.27
N THR A 138 6.07 14.19 -7.37
CA THR A 138 4.90 13.39 -7.69
C THR A 138 5.27 12.35 -8.74
N ARG A 139 4.88 11.09 -8.51
CA ARG A 139 5.02 10.00 -9.51
C ARG A 139 3.67 9.54 -10.01
N SER A 140 3.55 9.41 -11.32
CA SER A 140 2.34 8.94 -11.98
C SER A 140 2.45 7.47 -12.40
N TYR A 141 1.34 6.75 -12.23
CA TYR A 141 1.19 5.33 -12.54
C TYR A 141 -0.05 5.15 -13.39
N THR A 142 -0.06 4.17 -14.29
CA THR A 142 -1.27 3.79 -15.01
C THR A 142 -1.72 2.41 -14.60
N VAL A 143 -2.99 2.29 -14.22
CA VAL A 143 -3.63 1.03 -13.85
C VAL A 143 -4.85 0.78 -14.72
N LYS A 144 -5.10 -0.50 -15.00
CA LYS A 144 -6.24 -0.96 -15.78
C LYS A 144 -7.28 -1.57 -14.83
N VAL A 145 -8.53 -1.15 -14.90
CA VAL A 145 -9.62 -1.70 -14.08
C VAL A 145 -10.85 -1.98 -14.93
N SER A 146 -11.60 -3.02 -14.57
CA SER A 146 -12.97 -3.22 -15.08
C SER A 146 -13.95 -2.37 -14.29
N ARG A 147 -14.81 -1.59 -14.98
CA ARG A 147 -15.85 -0.78 -14.33
C ARG A 147 -16.89 -1.58 -13.56
N ARG A 148 -17.00 -2.89 -13.83
CA ARG A 148 -18.00 -3.79 -13.23
C ARG A 148 -17.58 -4.33 -11.86
N LEU A 149 -16.31 -4.16 -11.48
CA LEU A 149 -15.77 -4.72 -10.25
C LEU A 149 -15.58 -3.64 -9.18
N THR A 150 -15.58 -4.09 -7.93
CA THR A 150 -15.13 -3.28 -6.79
C THR A 150 -13.66 -3.58 -6.55
N TYR A 151 -12.88 -2.55 -6.19
CA TYR A 151 -11.46 -2.70 -5.89
C TYR A 151 -11.11 -2.09 -4.54
N LEU A 152 -10.13 -2.69 -3.86
CA LEU A 152 -9.44 -2.02 -2.77
C LEU A 152 -8.42 -1.05 -3.36
N TRP A 153 -8.40 0.17 -2.86
CA TRP A 153 -7.29 1.08 -3.04
C TRP A 153 -6.56 1.21 -1.70
N THR A 154 -5.30 0.77 -1.69
CA THR A 154 -4.48 0.75 -0.49
C THR A 154 -3.23 1.58 -0.70
N TYR A 155 -2.98 2.50 0.22
CA TYR A 155 -1.68 3.12 0.40
C TYR A 155 -1.06 2.61 1.69
N LEU A 156 0.27 2.56 1.75
CA LEU A 156 0.98 2.13 2.93
C LEU A 156 2.27 2.92 3.14
N TRP A 157 2.64 3.06 4.40
CA TRP A 157 3.95 3.58 4.82
C TRP A 157 4.58 2.57 5.76
N CYS A 158 5.83 2.21 5.51
CA CYS A 158 6.55 1.18 6.27
C CYS A 158 7.79 1.75 6.98
N ALA A 159 8.17 1.13 8.07
CA ALA A 159 9.47 1.33 8.71
C ALA A 159 10.01 0.01 9.26
N LYS A 160 11.34 -0.05 9.43
CA LYS A 160 12.04 -1.25 9.90
C LYS A 160 11.67 -1.62 11.33
N PHE A 161 11.32 -0.63 12.14
CA PHE A 161 10.94 -0.79 13.53
C PHE A 161 9.58 -0.14 13.78
N SER A 162 8.74 -0.79 14.59
CA SER A 162 7.41 -0.26 14.95
C SER A 162 7.48 1.15 15.57
N GLY A 163 8.45 1.41 16.45
CA GLY A 163 8.61 2.76 17.04
C GLY A 163 8.94 3.82 16.00
N THR A 164 9.77 3.48 15.00
CA THR A 164 10.10 4.37 13.88
C THR A 164 8.87 4.62 13.00
N LEU A 165 8.02 3.61 12.77
CA LEU A 165 6.76 3.79 12.06
C LEU A 165 5.89 4.82 12.80
N ASP A 166 5.67 4.62 14.09
CA ASP A 166 4.81 5.50 14.91
C ASP A 166 5.32 6.94 14.94
N GLU A 167 6.63 7.12 15.10
CA GLU A 167 7.28 8.42 15.04
C GLU A 167 7.06 9.10 13.68
N ASN A 168 7.28 8.38 12.59
CA ASN A 168 7.11 8.92 11.24
C ASN A 168 5.66 9.33 10.98
N ILE A 169 4.70 8.45 11.26
CA ILE A 169 3.27 8.73 11.08
C ILE A 169 2.83 9.95 11.87
N SER A 170 3.33 10.14 13.11
CA SER A 170 2.99 11.31 13.93
C SER A 170 3.46 12.65 13.36
N LYS A 171 4.46 12.64 12.47
CA LYS A 171 5.05 13.84 11.85
C LYS A 171 4.52 14.10 10.45
N MET A 172 3.90 13.11 9.81
CA MET A 172 3.41 13.19 8.44
C MET A 172 1.94 13.58 8.40
N LYS A 173 1.52 14.17 7.28
CA LYS A 173 0.11 14.39 6.95
C LYS A 173 -0.20 13.72 5.64
N PHE A 174 -1.24 12.90 5.60
CA PHE A 174 -1.70 12.21 4.39
C PHE A 174 -3.03 12.78 3.93
N SER A 175 -3.17 12.98 2.62
CA SER A 175 -4.40 13.42 1.98
C SER A 175 -4.67 12.54 0.76
N PHE A 176 -5.91 12.07 0.64
CA PHE A 176 -6.35 11.18 -0.44
C PHE A 176 -7.37 11.89 -1.31
N PHE A 177 -7.29 11.69 -2.62
CA PHE A 177 -8.14 12.35 -3.59
C PHE A 177 -8.63 11.40 -4.69
N VAL A 178 -9.84 11.64 -5.19
CA VAL A 178 -10.33 11.14 -6.47
C VAL A 178 -10.77 12.33 -7.30
N ASP A 179 -10.20 12.49 -8.50
CA ASP A 179 -10.47 13.63 -9.39
C ASP A 179 -10.34 14.99 -8.66
N ASP A 180 -9.25 15.14 -7.90
CA ASP A 180 -8.94 16.30 -7.05
C ASP A 180 -9.92 16.55 -5.88
N ILE A 181 -10.88 15.66 -5.66
CA ILE A 181 -11.83 15.74 -4.55
C ILE A 181 -11.30 14.96 -3.36
N SER A 182 -11.12 15.66 -2.23
CA SER A 182 -10.59 15.06 -1.00
C SER A 182 -11.53 14.02 -0.42
N ILE A 183 -10.97 12.88 -0.03
CA ILE A 183 -11.67 11.78 0.62
C ILE A 183 -11.44 11.87 2.13
N PRO A 184 -12.49 11.93 2.94
CA PRO A 184 -12.35 11.96 4.40
C PRO A 184 -11.66 10.70 4.95
N GLU A 185 -10.86 10.86 6.00
CA GLU A 185 -10.18 9.73 6.67
C GLU A 185 -11.17 8.67 7.18
N SER A 186 -12.40 9.07 7.53
CA SER A 186 -13.49 8.16 7.93
C SER A 186 -13.87 7.13 6.87
N ASN A 187 -13.45 7.31 5.62
CA ASN A 187 -13.70 6.39 4.52
C ASN A 187 -12.60 5.33 4.36
N PHE A 188 -11.60 5.32 5.24
CA PHE A 188 -10.51 4.37 5.24
C PHE A 188 -10.57 3.43 6.44
N LEU A 189 -10.32 2.15 6.18
CA LEU A 189 -9.86 1.23 7.21
C LEU A 189 -8.36 1.46 7.40
N VAL A 190 -7.97 1.92 8.59
CA VAL A 190 -6.58 2.15 8.97
C VAL A 190 -6.11 1.06 9.92
N PHE A 191 -5.05 0.34 9.55
CA PHE A 191 -4.52 -0.74 10.36
C PHE A 191 -3.01 -0.89 10.20
N LYS A 192 -2.39 -1.49 11.23
CA LYS A 192 -0.95 -1.82 11.23
C LYS A 192 -0.78 -3.31 11.06
N ASP A 193 0.20 -3.69 10.26
CA ASP A 193 0.47 -5.08 9.93
C ASP A 193 1.98 -5.28 9.76
N PRO A 194 2.60 -6.27 10.41
CA PRO A 194 3.96 -6.68 10.04
C PRO A 194 3.93 -7.19 8.60
N SER A 195 4.67 -6.53 7.71
CA SER A 195 4.83 -7.05 6.35
C SER A 195 5.90 -8.14 6.30
N ALA A 196 6.06 -8.75 5.13
CA ALA A 196 7.17 -9.65 4.89
C ALA A 196 8.52 -8.98 5.23
N GLU A 197 9.52 -9.77 5.64
CA GLU A 197 10.88 -9.29 5.93
C GLU A 197 11.03 -8.40 7.18
N ASN A 198 10.10 -8.52 8.14
CA ASN A 198 10.14 -7.81 9.43
C ASN A 198 10.10 -6.29 9.27
N TRP A 199 9.24 -5.80 8.39
CA TRP A 199 8.87 -4.38 8.35
C TRP A 199 7.52 -4.18 9.04
N TYR A 200 7.29 -2.98 9.57
CA TYR A 200 6.03 -2.59 10.17
C TYR A 200 5.40 -1.54 9.27
N CYS A 201 4.17 -1.78 8.84
CA CYS A 201 3.48 -0.87 7.91
C CYS A 201 2.15 -0.42 8.50
N GLN A 202 1.84 0.87 8.34
CA GLN A 202 0.48 1.38 8.48
C GLN A 202 -0.14 1.45 7.08
N LYS A 203 -1.35 0.90 6.94
CA LYS A 203 -2.10 0.83 5.69
C LYS A 203 -3.36 1.67 5.84
N TRP A 204 -3.70 2.42 4.78
CA TRP A 204 -4.98 3.09 4.59
C TRP A 204 -5.65 2.43 3.41
N THR A 205 -6.77 1.77 3.65
CA THR A 205 -7.47 0.98 2.64
C THR A 205 -8.92 1.42 2.54
N THR A 206 -9.37 1.74 1.33
CA THR A 206 -10.77 2.05 1.00
C THR A 206 -11.25 1.18 -0.16
N MET A 207 -12.55 0.98 -0.30
CA MET A 207 -13.16 0.29 -1.44
C MET A 207 -13.72 1.31 -2.44
N LEU A 208 -13.39 1.10 -3.71
CA LEU A 208 -13.83 1.90 -4.85
C LEU A 208 -14.79 1.07 -5.71
N SER A 209 -15.99 1.59 -5.95
CA SER A 209 -17.02 0.96 -6.77
C SER A 209 -17.86 1.99 -7.54
N GLY A 210 -18.75 1.52 -8.41
CA GLY A 210 -19.67 2.39 -9.14
C GLY A 210 -18.98 3.27 -10.18
N TRP A 211 -17.88 2.80 -10.77
CA TRP A 211 -17.06 3.52 -11.74
C TRP A 211 -17.89 4.21 -12.83
N GLY A 212 -17.71 5.52 -12.96
CA GLY A 212 -18.40 6.35 -13.95
C GLY A 212 -17.98 6.07 -15.40
N SER A 213 -18.48 6.91 -16.31
CA SER A 213 -18.14 6.80 -17.74
C SER A 213 -16.72 7.25 -18.05
N GLN A 214 -16.18 8.19 -17.28
CA GLN A 214 -14.80 8.66 -17.39
C GLN A 214 -13.91 7.94 -16.35
N PRO A 215 -12.68 7.56 -16.70
CA PRO A 215 -11.74 7.01 -15.73
C PRO A 215 -11.29 8.08 -14.74
N PRO A 216 -11.26 7.78 -13.44
CA PRO A 216 -10.79 8.73 -12.45
C PRO A 216 -9.26 8.80 -12.39
N THR A 217 -8.75 9.83 -11.73
CA THR A 217 -7.39 9.85 -11.17
C THR A 217 -7.46 9.67 -9.66
N LEU A 218 -6.71 8.72 -9.11
CA LEU A 218 -6.57 8.54 -7.67
C LEU A 218 -5.24 9.14 -7.22
N SER A 219 -5.24 9.97 -6.18
CA SER A 219 -4.01 10.62 -5.72
C SER A 219 -3.81 10.47 -4.22
N VAL A 220 -2.57 10.19 -3.82
CA VAL A 220 -2.10 10.26 -2.43
C VAL A 220 -1.05 11.35 -2.35
N ILE A 221 -1.30 12.36 -1.53
CA ILE A 221 -0.33 13.42 -1.22
C ILE A 221 0.07 13.27 0.23
N TYR A 222 1.37 13.33 0.51
CA TYR A 222 1.85 13.38 1.88
C TYR A 222 2.93 14.43 2.08
N GLU A 223 2.87 15.08 3.24
CA GLU A 223 3.82 16.11 3.66
C GLU A 223 4.76 15.56 4.72
N ILE A 224 6.06 15.75 4.50
CA ILE A 224 7.12 15.49 5.47
C ILE A 224 7.67 16.86 5.90
N PRO A 225 7.28 17.40 7.07
CA PRO A 225 7.69 18.74 7.52
C PRO A 225 9.11 18.77 8.12
N THR A 226 9.66 17.61 8.46
CA THR A 226 11.03 17.44 8.97
C THR A 226 11.60 16.14 8.42
N PRO A 227 12.91 16.03 8.13
CA PRO A 227 13.48 14.77 7.66
C PRO A 227 13.13 13.59 8.58
N ILE A 228 12.71 12.49 7.98
CA ILE A 228 12.37 11.24 8.69
C ILE A 228 13.17 10.08 8.11
N SER A 229 13.31 8.99 8.86
CA SER A 229 13.92 7.75 8.37
C SER A 229 13.00 6.57 8.60
N ASP A 230 12.92 5.66 7.65
CA ASP A 230 12.24 4.37 7.82
C ASP A 230 13.14 3.32 8.49
N GLY A 231 14.35 3.69 8.92
CA GLY A 231 15.38 2.79 9.45
C GLY A 231 16.37 2.25 8.41
N VAL A 232 16.15 2.54 7.13
CA VAL A 232 17.03 2.17 6.00
C VAL A 232 17.35 3.39 5.13
N THR A 233 16.33 4.14 4.75
CA THR A 233 16.36 5.34 3.93
C THR A 233 15.99 6.57 4.78
N THR A 234 16.57 7.71 4.46
CA THR A 234 16.16 9.01 5.00
C THR A 234 15.43 9.79 3.92
N PHE A 235 14.25 10.31 4.25
CA PHE A 235 13.41 11.10 3.38
C PHE A 235 13.53 12.58 3.78
N PRO A 236 13.92 13.48 2.85
CA PRO A 236 14.03 14.90 3.13
C PRO A 236 12.65 15.55 3.33
N ILE A 237 12.67 16.77 3.87
CA ILE A 237 11.49 17.63 3.95
C ILE A 237 10.88 17.86 2.56
N GLY A 238 9.55 17.84 2.47
CA GLY A 238 8.83 18.23 1.26
C GLY A 238 7.46 17.57 1.12
N ILE A 239 6.86 17.80 -0.05
CA ILE A 239 5.58 17.24 -0.45
C ILE A 239 5.85 16.14 -1.47
N TYR A 240 5.22 15.00 -1.27
CA TYR A 240 5.35 13.81 -2.09
C TYR A 240 3.97 13.42 -2.62
N GLY A 241 3.94 12.89 -3.84
CA GLY A 241 2.69 12.52 -4.50
C GLY A 241 2.77 11.18 -5.21
N HIS A 242 1.71 10.39 -5.08
CA HIS A 242 1.41 9.28 -5.98
C HIS A 242 0.15 9.63 -6.75
N GLU A 243 0.22 9.61 -8.06
CA GLU A 243 -0.92 9.82 -8.96
C GLU A 243 -1.18 8.53 -9.74
N ILE A 244 -2.40 8.03 -9.67
CA ILE A 244 -2.80 6.76 -10.28
C ILE A 244 -3.86 7.07 -11.32
N ILE A 245 -3.44 7.09 -12.58
CA ILE A 245 -4.30 7.28 -13.74
C ILE A 245 -5.00 5.94 -14.01
N VAL A 246 -6.31 5.90 -13.79
CA VAL A 246 -7.10 4.72 -14.07
C VAL A 246 -7.41 4.66 -15.56
N THR A 247 -7.48 3.46 -16.12
CA THR A 247 -7.95 3.20 -17.49
C THR A 247 -8.89 2.01 -17.46
N TYR A 248 -9.88 1.99 -18.34
CA TYR A 248 -10.86 0.91 -18.41
C TYR A 248 -10.44 -0.18 -19.40
N ILE A 249 -10.80 -1.43 -19.08
CA ILE A 249 -10.57 -2.59 -19.96
C ILE A 249 -11.85 -3.12 -20.62
N ASP A 250 -13.02 -2.51 -20.34
CA ASP A 250 -14.34 -2.98 -20.76
C ASP A 250 -15.17 -1.94 -21.52
#